data_AF-J0Q6D7-F1
#
_entry.id   AF-J0Q6D7-F1
#
_cell.length_a   1.000
_cell.length_b   1.000
_cell.length_c   1.000
_cell.angle_alpha   90.00
_cell.angle_beta   90.00
_cell.angle_gamma   90.00
#
_symmetry.space_group_name_H-M   'P 1'
#
loop_
_entity.id
_entity.type
_entity.pdbx_description
1 polymer ?
#
loop_
_entity_poly.entity_id
_entity_poly.type
_entity_poly.pdbx_seq_one_letter_code
_entity_poly.pdbx_strand_id
1 'polypeptide(L)'
;MDQRENFKNLAKSIRGKFNWTQSEMAKMLGVTQAAVCKWEKRGSISVINYLKLQQLKGCSGSSSAFIAASTDNNEHQQQHLDS
;
A
#
# COMPACT_ATOMS: atom_id res chain seq x y z
N MET A 1 18.73 -9.00 10.87
CA MET A 1 17.51 -8.24 10.53
C MET A 1 16.70 -9.05 9.54
N ASP A 2 15.47 -9.42 9.88
CA ASP A 2 14.59 -10.20 9.00
C ASP A 2 14.14 -9.35 7.80
N GLN A 3 14.51 -9.75 6.59
CA GLN A 3 14.14 -9.04 5.36
C GLN A 3 12.61 -8.85 5.22
N ARG A 4 11.82 -9.80 5.74
CA ARG A 4 10.35 -9.72 5.75
C ARG A 4 9.85 -8.55 6.58
N GLU A 5 10.48 -8.28 7.72
CA GLU A 5 10.11 -7.18 8.61
C GLU A 5 10.38 -5.83 7.93
N ASN A 6 11.50 -5.74 7.19
CA ASN A 6 11.85 -4.57 6.41
C ASN A 6 10.80 -4.27 5.31
N PHE A 7 10.26 -5.30 4.64
CA PHE A 7 9.23 -5.11 3.62
C PHE A 7 7.89 -4.68 4.19
N LYS A 8 7.46 -5.25 5.32
CA LYS A 8 6.23 -4.83 6.02
C LYS A 8 6.32 -3.35 6.41
N ASN A 9 7.43 -2.97 7.03
CA ASN A 9 7.65 -1.62 7.53
C ASN A 9 7.76 -0.61 6.39
N LEU A 10 8.39 -0.98 5.27
CA LEU A 10 8.45 -0.14 4.07
C LEU A 10 7.06 0.16 3.50
N ALA A 11 6.22 -0.87 3.32
CA ALA A 11 4.87 -0.71 2.78
C ALA A 11 4.02 0.22 3.67
N LYS A 12 4.03 -0.02 4.98
CA LYS A 12 3.32 0.82 5.96
C LYS A 12 3.86 2.25 6.00
N SER A 13 5.17 2.43 5.95
CA SER A 13 5.82 3.75 5.99
C SER A 13 5.43 4.60 4.79
N ILE A 14 5.45 4.02 3.58
CA ILE A 14 5.01 4.72 2.36
C ILE A 14 3.53 5.06 2.46
N ARG A 15 2.70 4.10 2.87
CA ARG A 15 1.27 4.33 3.03
C ARG A 15 0.98 5.48 4.01
N GLY A 16 1.68 5.52 5.14
CA GLY A 16 1.59 6.62 6.11
C GLY A 16 2.09 7.96 5.56
N LYS A 17 3.20 7.97 4.80
CA LYS A 17 3.77 9.18 4.19
C LYS A 17 2.77 9.89 3.25
N PHE A 18 1.98 9.12 2.51
CA PHE A 18 0.99 9.64 1.56
C PHE A 18 -0.45 9.68 2.12
N ASN A 19 -0.63 9.31 3.39
CA ASN A 19 -1.94 9.14 4.03
C ASN A 19 -2.92 8.27 3.23
N TRP A 20 -2.40 7.21 2.59
CA TRP A 20 -3.20 6.31 1.77
C TRP A 20 -3.85 5.18 2.58
N THR A 21 -4.99 4.72 2.11
CA THR A 21 -5.56 3.42 2.40
C THR A 21 -4.79 2.33 1.62
N GLN A 22 -4.98 1.06 1.99
CA GLN A 22 -4.40 -0.05 1.22
C GLN A 22 -4.91 -0.07 -0.23
N SER A 23 -6.16 0.35 -0.46
CA SER A 23 -6.78 0.41 -1.78
C SER A 23 -6.21 1.53 -2.65
N GLU A 24 -5.96 2.71 -2.09
CA GLU A 24 -5.34 3.82 -2.84
C GLU A 24 -3.91 3.50 -3.22
N MET A 25 -3.14 2.92 -2.30
CA MET A 25 -1.81 2.42 -2.58
C MET A 25 -1.83 1.34 -3.67
N ALA A 26 -2.82 0.44 -3.64
CA ALA A 26 -2.99 -0.60 -4.65
C ALA A 26 -3.30 -0.02 -6.04
N LYS A 27 -4.22 0.95 -6.11
CA LYS A 27 -4.54 1.70 -7.33
C LYS A 27 -3.29 2.40 -7.90
N MET A 28 -2.53 3.09 -7.05
CA MET A 28 -1.31 3.78 -7.45
C MET A 28 -0.24 2.84 -8.02
N LEU A 29 -0.15 1.62 -7.47
CA LEU A 29 0.86 0.65 -7.89
C LEU A 29 0.40 -0.28 -9.01
N GLY A 30 -0.89 -0.24 -9.37
CA GLY A 30 -1.52 -1.14 -10.34
C GLY A 30 -1.61 -2.57 -9.83
N VAL A 31 -1.89 -2.77 -8.54
CA VAL A 31 -2.06 -4.09 -7.91
C VAL A 31 -3.41 -4.18 -7.19
N THR A 32 -3.73 -5.34 -6.62
CA THR A 32 -4.94 -5.52 -5.81
C THR A 32 -4.72 -5.09 -4.36
N GLN A 33 -5.79 -4.65 -3.67
CA GLN A 33 -5.74 -4.34 -2.24
C GLN A 33 -5.28 -5.56 -1.41
N ALA A 34 -5.69 -6.77 -1.80
CA ALA A 34 -5.26 -8.01 -1.16
C ALA A 34 -3.74 -8.23 -1.24
N ALA A 35 -3.09 -7.80 -2.33
CA ALA A 35 -1.64 -7.82 -2.45
C ALA A 35 -0.99 -6.91 -1.39
N VAL A 36 -1.46 -5.66 -1.26
CA VAL A 36 -0.97 -4.71 -0.24
C VAL A 36 -1.17 -5.27 1.18
N CYS A 37 -2.34 -5.84 1.48
CA CYS A 37 -2.60 -6.49 2.77
C CYS A 37 -1.62 -7.65 3.05
N LYS A 38 -1.33 -8.50 2.05
CA LYS A 38 -0.33 -9.57 2.15
C LYS A 38 1.07 -9.02 2.40
N TRP A 39 1.43 -7.88 1.83
CA TRP A 39 2.72 -7.23 2.03
C TRP A 39 2.88 -6.75 3.47
N GLU A 40 1.88 -6.05 4.00
CA GLU A 40 1.89 -5.52 5.37
C GLU A 40 1.83 -6.62 6.44
N LYS A 41 1.16 -7.75 6.16
CA LYS A 41 1.02 -8.88 7.10
C LYS A 41 2.16 -9.88 7.02
N ARG A 42 2.53 -10.31 5.81
CA ARG A 42 3.47 -11.43 5.57
C ARG A 42 4.84 -11.00 5.04
N GLY A 43 5.02 -9.73 4.65
CA GLY A 43 6.29 -9.23 4.10
C GLY A 43 6.63 -9.81 2.73
N SER A 44 5.63 -10.27 1.98
CA SER A 44 5.83 -10.96 0.69
C SER A 44 5.58 -9.99 -0.47
N ILE A 45 6.60 -9.23 -0.85
CA ILE A 45 6.60 -8.27 -1.95
C ILE A 45 7.40 -8.82 -3.13
N SER A 46 6.92 -8.60 -4.36
CA SER A 46 7.73 -8.86 -5.55
C SER A 46 8.76 -7.76 -5.77
N VAL A 47 9.90 -8.09 -6.39
CA VAL A 47 10.99 -7.13 -6.65
C VAL A 47 10.50 -5.91 -7.43
N ILE A 48 9.64 -6.10 -8.43
CA ILE A 48 9.09 -4.99 -9.23
C ILE A 48 8.29 -4.01 -8.36
N ASN A 49 7.43 -4.52 -7.47
CA ASN A 49 6.64 -3.65 -6.59
C ASN A 49 7.50 -2.99 -5.52
N TYR A 50 8.55 -3.68 -5.04
CA TYR A 50 9.55 -3.07 -4.17
C TYR A 50 10.23 -1.86 -4.84
N LEU A 51 10.63 -1.98 -6.11
CA LEU A 51 11.25 -0.88 -6.83
C LEU A 51 10.30 0.32 -6.99
N LYS A 52 9.03 0.09 -7.32
CA LYS A 52 7.99 1.14 -7.36
C LYS A 52 7.86 1.86 -6.02
N LEU A 53 7.88 1.10 -4.92
CA LEU A 53 7.83 1.66 -3.56
C LEU A 53 9.07 2.52 -3.24
N GLN A 54 10.27 2.10 -3.66
CA GLN A 54 11.48 2.91 -3.48
C GLN A 54 11.41 4.22 -4.27
N GLN A 55 10.86 4.20 -5.49
CA GLN A 55 10.65 5.42 -6.27
C GLN A 55 9.71 6.41 -5.56
N LEU A 56 8.60 5.92 -5.00
CA LEU A 56 7.68 6.74 -4.21
C LEU A 56 8.31 7.28 -2.92
N LYS A 57 9.20 6.51 -2.30
CA LYS A 57 9.97 6.96 -1.14
C LYS A 57 10.87 8.15 -1.51
N GLY A 58 11.50 8.10 -2.69
CA GLY A 58 12.40 9.13 -3.23
C GLY A 58 11.72 10.41 -3.73
N CYS A 59 10.41 10.37 -4.05
CA CYS A 59 9.64 11.58 -4.31
C CYS A 59 9.52 12.42 -3.02
N SER A 60 10.39 13.42 -2.88
CA SER A 60 10.38 14.40 -1.80
C SER A 60 10.39 15.85 -2.29
N GLY A 61 10.14 16.13 -3.57
CA GLY A 61 10.38 17.50 -4.06
C GLY A 61 9.78 17.91 -5.40
N SER A 62 8.72 17.28 -5.90
CA SER A 62 7.94 17.90 -7.00
C SER A 62 6.51 17.42 -6.94
N SER A 63 5.67 18.27 -6.34
CA SER A 63 4.23 18.23 -6.51
C SER A 63 3.93 18.28 -8.01
N SER A 64 3.41 17.19 -8.56
CA SER A 64 2.62 17.28 -9.78
C SER A 64 1.38 16.43 -9.59
N ALA A 65 0.36 17.13 -9.10
CA ALA A 65 -1.04 17.00 -9.52
C ALA A 65 -1.48 15.62 -10.04
N PHE A 66 -1.46 14.58 -9.20
CA PHE A 66 -2.19 13.35 -9.52
C PHE A 66 -3.37 13.16 -8.56
N ILE A 67 -4.40 13.96 -8.87
CA ILE A 67 -5.82 13.71 -8.69
C ILE A 67 -6.28 13.37 -7.26
N ALA A 68 -6.72 14.43 -6.58
CA ALA A 68 -7.90 14.37 -5.74
C ALA A 68 -9.11 14.02 -6.63
N ALA A 69 -9.68 12.82 -6.48
CA ALA A 69 -11.06 12.56 -6.86
C ALA A 69 -11.59 11.33 -6.13
N SER A 70 -12.61 11.60 -5.31
CA SER A 70 -13.62 10.68 -4.80
C SER A 70 -13.21 9.78 -3.64
N THR A 71 -13.37 10.36 -2.45
CA THR A 71 -14.00 9.69 -1.30
C THR A 71 -15.21 8.87 -1.76
N ASP A 72 -15.14 7.56 -1.63
CA ASP A 72 -16.33 6.74 -1.45
C ASP A 72 -16.07 5.78 -0.30
N ASN A 73 -16.90 5.92 0.72
CA ASN A 73 -16.90 5.13 1.93
C ASN A 73 -17.34 3.71 1.55
N ASN A 74 -16.49 2.71 1.80
CA ASN A 74 -17.02 1.38 1.99
C ASN A 74 -16.25 0.65 3.09
N GLU A 75 -16.79 0.79 4.30
CA GLU A 75 -16.52 -0.05 5.44
C GLU A 75 -16.93 -1.50 5.10
N HIS A 76 -16.01 -2.29 4.54
CA HIS A 76 -16.25 -3.73 4.48
C HIS A 76 -15.79 -4.36 5.80
N GLN A 77 -16.73 -4.41 6.74
CA GLN A 77 -16.64 -5.09 8.01
C GLN A 77 -16.40 -6.59 7.81
N GLN A 78 -15.52 -7.15 8.62
CA GLN A 78 -15.33 -8.60 8.76
C GLN A 78 -16.51 -9.18 9.53
N GLN A 79 -17.40 -9.94 8.90
CA GLN A 79 -18.18 -11.00 9.55
C GLN A 79 -18.45 -12.13 8.55
N HIS A 80 -17.65 -13.20 8.61
CA HIS A 80 -18.02 -14.48 8.02
C HIS A 80 -18.65 -15.30 9.12
N LEU A 81 -19.98 -15.43 9.08
CA LEU A 81 -20.76 -16.28 9.98
C LEU A 81 -20.65 -17.76 9.58
N ASP A 82 -20.83 -18.56 10.63
CA ASP A 82 -21.07 -20.00 10.80
C ASP A 82 -21.86 -20.74 9.69
N SER A 83 -21.45 -21.98 9.43
CA SER A 83 -22.32 -23.15 9.17
C SER A 83 -21.55 -24.45 9.39
#